data_AF-A0A7W0URP6-F1
#
_entry.id   AF-A0A7W0URP6-F1
#
_cell.length_a   1.000
_cell.length_b   1.000
_cell.length_c   1.000
_cell.angle_alpha   90.00
_cell.angle_beta   90.00
_cell.angle_gamma   90.00
#
_symmetry.space_group_name_H-M   'P 1'
#
loop_
_entity.id
_entity.type
_entity.pdbx_description
1 polymer ?
#
loop_
_entity_poly.entity_id
_entity_poly.type
_entity_poly.pdbx_seq_one_letter_code
_entity_poly.pdbx_strand_id
1 'polypeptide(L)' 'MSAGFQPAGRAPAPPPLDLVQDFVNTEIPEWARDDIATPALLAEWLRERRLLEEGESVFAADFVAAREL' A
#
# COMPACT_ATOMS: atom_id res chain seq x y z
N MET A 1 -12.89 6.57 -16.14
CA MET A 1 -12.41 6.22 -14.80
C MET A 1 -13.01 4.87 -14.46
N SER A 2 -12.24 3.79 -14.60
CA SER A 2 -12.76 2.43 -14.44
C SER A 2 -12.74 2.06 -12.97
N ALA A 3 -13.92 2.01 -12.36
CA ALA A 3 -14.11 1.41 -11.04
C ALA A 3 -14.06 -0.13 -11.17
N GLY A 4 -13.33 -0.79 -10.26
CA GLY A 4 -13.89 -1.97 -9.61
C GLY A 4 -13.45 -3.37 -10.02
N PHE A 5 -12.34 -3.58 -10.74
CA PHE A 5 -11.82 -4.95 -10.89
C PHE A 5 -10.77 -5.27 -9.82
N GLN A 6 -11.19 -6.01 -8.80
CA GLN A 6 -10.29 -6.69 -7.86
C GLN A 6 -10.28 -8.21 -8.12
N PRO A 7 -9.17 -8.90 -7.81
CA PRO A 7 -9.09 -10.35 -7.98
C PRO A 7 -10.28 -11.07 -7.30
N ALA A 8 -10.80 -12.11 -7.96
CA ALA A 8 -11.97 -12.90 -7.54
C ALA A 8 -13.35 -12.20 -7.59
N GLY A 9 -13.49 -11.05 -8.27
CA GLY A 9 -14.81 -10.45 -8.57
C GLY A 9 -15.54 -9.87 -7.35
N ARG A 10 -14.80 -9.56 -6.28
CA ARG A 10 -15.34 -8.89 -5.09
C ARG A 10 -15.36 -7.38 -5.29
N ALA A 11 -16.36 -6.73 -4.68
CA ALA A 11 -16.33 -5.28 -4.55
C ALA A 11 -15.13 -4.87 -3.68
N PRO A 12 -14.46 -3.74 -3.98
CA PRO A 12 -13.43 -3.19 -3.11
C PRO A 12 -14.00 -2.93 -1.72
N ALA A 13 -13.13 -2.98 -0.71
CA ALA A 13 -13.50 -2.58 0.63
C ALA A 13 -14.02 -1.13 0.62
N PRO A 14 -15.02 -0.79 1.45
CA PRO A 14 -15.49 0.59 1.55
C PRO A 14 -14.42 1.47 2.23
N PRO A 15 -14.38 2.78 1.96
CA PRO A 15 -13.50 3.68 2.69
C PRO A 15 -13.75 3.66 4.21
N PRO A 16 -12.71 3.74 5.07
CA PRO A 16 -11.28 3.86 4.73
C PRO A 16 -10.55 2.52 4.57
N LEU A 17 -11.27 1.39 4.58
CA LEU A 17 -10.69 0.04 4.53
C LEU A 17 -10.12 -0.30 3.14
N ASP A 18 -10.54 0.44 2.10
CA ASP A 18 -9.93 0.39 0.77
C ASP A 18 -8.42 0.65 0.82
N LEU A 19 -7.97 1.59 1.67
CA LEU A 19 -6.55 1.91 1.80
C LEU A 19 -5.73 0.74 2.38
N VAL A 20 -6.27 0.09 3.42
CA VAL A 20 -5.63 -1.09 4.03
C VAL A 20 -5.60 -2.25 3.04
N GLN A 21 -6.70 -2.45 2.31
CA GLN A 21 -6.77 -3.47 1.28
C GLN A 21 -5.75 -3.21 0.16
N ASP A 22 -5.64 -1.97 -0.32
CA ASP A 22 -4.66 -1.57 -1.32
C ASP A 22 -3.23 -1.77 -0.84
N PHE A 23 -2.95 -1.52 0.44
CA PHE A 23 -1.64 -1.76 1.05
C PHE A 23 -1.31 -3.25 1.11
N VAL A 24 -2.18 -4.08 1.69
CA VAL A 24 -1.93 -5.53 1.79
C VAL A 24 -1.77 -6.16 0.40
N ASN A 25 -2.49 -5.68 -0.61
CA ASN A 25 -2.39 -6.17 -1.98
C ASN A 25 -1.06 -5.82 -2.69
N THR A 26 -0.17 -5.02 -2.09
CA THR A 26 1.17 -4.78 -2.65
C THR A 26 2.12 -5.95 -2.41
N GLU A 27 1.83 -6.80 -1.42
CA GLU A 27 2.58 -8.03 -1.15
C GLU A 27 1.71 -9.25 -1.46
N ILE A 28 2.14 -10.07 -2.42
CA ILE A 28 1.46 -11.31 -2.82
C ILE A 28 2.49 -12.45 -2.79
N PRO A 29 2.62 -13.17 -1.66
CA PRO A 29 3.62 -14.22 -1.49
C PRO A 29 3.51 -15.34 -2.53
N GLU A 30 2.29 -15.73 -2.92
CA GLU A 30 2.06 -16.79 -3.90
C GLU A 30 2.66 -16.46 -5.28
N TRP A 31 2.86 -15.18 -5.57
CA TRP A 31 3.43 -14.69 -6.83
C TRP A 31 4.83 -14.08 -6.65
N ALA A 32 5.45 -14.24 -5.47
CA ALA A 32 6.72 -13.62 -5.11
C ALA A 32 6.77 -12.12 -5.46
N ARG A 33 5.64 -11.43 -5.26
CA ARG A 33 5.47 -10.01 -5.58
C ARG A 33 5.49 -9.19 -4.30
N ASP A 34 6.35 -8.18 -4.27
CA ASP A 34 6.39 -7.15 -3.23
C ASP A 34 6.65 -5.80 -3.93
N ASP A 35 5.57 -5.04 -4.17
CA ASP A 35 5.66 -3.73 -4.83
C ASP A 35 6.25 -2.65 -3.90
N ILE A 36 6.29 -2.91 -2.58
CA ILE A 36 6.79 -1.99 -1.55
C ILE A 36 7.95 -2.67 -0.79
N ALA A 37 8.92 -3.21 -1.53
CA ALA A 37 10.03 -3.96 -0.94
C ALA A 37 11.07 -3.10 -0.19
N THR A 38 10.95 -1.76 -0.20
CA THR A 38 11.92 -0.85 0.41
C THR A 38 11.25 0.38 1.04
N PRO A 39 11.92 1.07 1.99
CA PRO A 39 11.41 2.34 2.55
C PRO A 39 11.13 3.42 1.50
N ALA A 40 11.93 3.48 0.43
CA ALA A 40 11.74 4.45 -0.66
C ALA A 40 10.43 4.19 -1.41
N LEU A 41 10.13 2.93 -1.72
CA LEU A 41 8.89 2.52 -2.37
C LEU A 41 7.67 2.77 -1.46
N LEU A 42 7.83 2.59 -0.14
CA LEU A 42 6.77 2.93 0.82
C LEU A 42 6.50 4.43 0.82
N ALA A 43 7.55 5.25 0.79
CA ALA A 43 7.41 6.71 0.71
C ALA A 43 6.71 7.15 -0.59
N GLU A 44 7.03 6.53 -1.73
CA GLU A 44 6.33 6.80 -3.00
C GLU A 44 4.85 6.42 -2.91
N TRP A 45 4.54 5.22 -2.43
CA TRP A 45 3.16 4.73 -2.28
C TRP A 45 2.29 5.63 -1.39
N LEU A 46 2.86 6.11 -0.27
CA LEU A 46 2.19 7.03 0.65
C LEU A 46 2.01 8.44 0.02
N ARG A 47 3.00 8.95 -0.72
CA ARG A 47 2.89 10.27 -1.39
C ARG A 47 1.84 10.29 -2.47
N GLU A 48 1.75 9.25 -3.30
CA GLU A 48 0.71 9.14 -4.33
C GLU A 48 -0.70 9.23 -3.75
N ARG A 49 -0.87 8.76 -2.51
CA ARG A 49 -2.12 8.76 -1.74
C ARG A 49 -2.29 9.97 -0.84
N ARG A 50 -1.33 10.92 -0.86
CA ARG A 50 -1.31 12.14 -0.02
C ARG A 50 -1.34 11.85 1.48
N LEU A 51 -0.66 10.78 1.88
CA LEU A 51 -0.52 10.34 3.28
C LEU A 51 0.81 10.76 3.92
N LEU A 52 1.69 11.39 3.15
CA LEU A 52 2.90 12.07 3.63
C LEU A 52 2.80 13.55 3.30
N GLU A 53 3.14 14.40 4.26
CA GLU A 53 3.29 15.83 4.05
C GLU A 53 4.54 16.16 3.22
N GLU A 54 4.58 17.37 2.66
CA GLU A 54 5.73 17.83 1.89
C GLU A 54 6.97 17.91 2.80
N GLY A 55 8.03 17.19 2.43
CA GLY A 55 9.26 17.10 3.19
C GLY A 55 9.33 15.94 4.18
N GLU A 56 8.24 15.20 4.41
CA GLU A 56 8.29 13.98 5.21
C GLU A 56 9.01 12.84 4.49
N SER A 57 9.72 12.04 5.29
CA SER A 57 10.52 10.90 4.85
C SER A 57 10.13 9.67 5.64
N VAL A 58 10.13 8.52 4.96
CA VAL A 58 9.97 7.20 5.58
C VAL A 58 11.35 6.66 5.92
N PHE A 59 11.58 6.39 7.20
CA PHE A 59 12.82 5.76 7.65
C PHE A 59 12.65 4.24 7.74
N ALA A 60 13.77 3.54 7.97
CA ALA A 60 13.77 2.09 8.11
C ALA A 60 12.84 1.60 9.24
N ALA A 61 12.71 2.37 10.32
CA ALA A 61 11.81 2.04 11.43
C ALA A 61 10.33 2.09 11.02
N ASP A 62 9.94 3.12 10.27
CA ASP A 62 8.56 3.26 9.76
C ASP A 62 8.23 2.13 8.77
N PHE A 63 9.20 1.77 7.94
CA PHE A 63 9.09 0.63 7.02
C PHE A 63 8.88 -0.70 7.75
N VAL A 64 9.64 -0.96 8.82
CA VAL A 64 9.44 -2.17 9.63
C VAL A 64 8.06 -2.16 10.29
N ALA A 65 7.67 -1.04 10.90
CA ALA A 65 6.37 -0.92 11.57
C ALA A 65 5.19 -1.15 10.60
N ALA A 66 5.28 -0.66 9.36
CA ALA A 66 4.25 -0.88 8.35
C ALA A 66 4.08 -2.36 7.96
N ARG A 67 5.12 -3.19 8.10
CA ARG A 67 5.09 -4.62 7.77
C ARG A 67 4.65 -5.54 8.91
N GLU A 68 4.42 -4.99 10.11
CA GLU A 68 3.94 -5.74 11.27
C GLU A 68 2.39 -5.74 11.39
N LEU A 69 1.68 -5.19 10.41
CA LEU A 69 0.21 -5.07 10.38
C LEU A 69 -0.53 -6.41 10.21
#